data_AF-A0A1U6GPB6-F1
#
_entry.id   AF-A0A1U6GPB6-F1
#
_cell.length_a   1.000
_cell.length_b   1.000
_cell.length_c   1.000
_cell.angle_alpha   90.00
_cell.angle_beta   90.00
_cell.angle_gamma   90.00
#
_symmetry.space_group_name_H-M   'P 1'
#
loop_
_entity.id
_entity.type
_entity.pdbx_description
1 polymer ?
#
loop_
_entity_poly.entity_id
_entity_poly.type
_entity_poly.pdbx_seq_one_letter_code
_entity_poly.pdbx_strand_id
1 'polypeptide(L)'
;MTLSCHLLIPARTLTFISMLGVTGLVGCQTIENSTIEPIIAKASKPVDTDERIITFPQSEDNEYIGSWKLPELPVESLNRFDWKLVRWIDNEDVVTHVDSDVYAGGNTVPPLMLDVRPSNLVFKYDCQRYSLHHDGYHDYTYSSYGVTTTTPASCLINDTQAASDVSDYLTQLFPKYGRGRFNLKVISTPKQLPSKQQSLKLSSFLNKTTSKQSIPYELAVNAQDKQFIFEGTPKKLQPTSGLPITYEFLKTYQWRLVSAVDSDNKAITEISRPGFPVTAYFGYPIYNEEHHVGFSSDCNGVGGPYILTADNILLIGSGAQSMMGCGPKREAAEDKIRELEQLSKSQLTLQQLSNNNVDSPSLPYYLLTQKLDTGETLIWKNKKTVTR
;
A
#
# COMPACT_ATOMS: atom_id res chain seq x y z
N MET A 1 43.54 56.60 -9.66
CA MET A 1 43.30 58.06 -9.72
C MET A 1 41.82 58.28 -10.00
N THR A 2 41.16 59.20 -9.28
CA THR A 2 39.85 59.87 -9.56
C THR A 2 38.64 58.96 -9.92
N LEU A 3 37.58 58.80 -9.10
CA LEU A 3 36.52 59.78 -8.68
C LEU A 3 35.96 60.62 -9.85
N SER A 4 34.66 60.92 -10.01
CA SER A 4 33.42 60.74 -9.20
C SER A 4 32.17 60.78 -10.14
N CYS A 5 30.88 60.77 -9.78
CA CYS A 5 30.13 60.87 -8.50
C CYS A 5 28.71 60.22 -8.61
N HIS A 6 27.87 60.38 -7.57
CA HIS A 6 26.41 60.12 -7.54
C HIS A 6 25.56 61.40 -7.77
N LEU A 7 24.22 61.25 -7.94
CA LEU A 7 23.08 61.93 -7.25
C LEU A 7 21.77 61.78 -8.07
N LEU A 8 20.52 61.89 -7.59
CA LEU A 8 19.84 61.67 -6.28
C LEU A 8 18.29 61.62 -6.54
N ILE A 9 17.52 60.98 -5.67
CA ILE A 9 16.02 60.96 -5.63
C ILE A 9 15.52 62.12 -4.73
N PRO A 10 14.36 62.78 -4.96
CA PRO A 10 13.27 62.68 -3.94
C PRO A 10 11.79 62.95 -4.38
N ALA A 11 10.90 62.68 -3.41
CA ALA A 11 9.51 63.18 -3.21
C ALA A 11 8.37 62.51 -4.01
N ARG A 12 7.45 61.74 -3.40
CA ARG A 12 6.48 61.96 -2.28
C ARG A 12 5.17 62.63 -2.73
N THR A 13 4.05 61.91 -2.59
CA THR A 13 2.89 62.41 -1.82
C THR A 13 2.16 61.25 -1.14
N LEU A 14 1.68 61.49 0.07
CA LEU A 14 0.92 60.56 0.91
C LEU A 14 -0.38 61.27 1.31
N THR A 15 -1.53 60.60 1.29
CA THR A 15 -2.77 61.20 1.80
C THR A 15 -3.59 60.18 2.59
N PHE A 16 -3.59 60.35 3.92
CA PHE A 16 -4.57 59.76 4.84
C PHE A 16 -5.79 60.70 4.92
N ILE A 17 -7.01 60.15 4.90
CA ILE A 17 -8.18 60.77 5.55
C ILE A 17 -8.91 59.69 6.34
N SER A 18 -9.42 60.06 7.51
CA SER A 18 -9.89 59.17 8.57
C SER A 18 -11.37 59.37 8.92
N MET A 19 -12.00 58.25 9.32
CA MET A 19 -12.94 58.13 10.46
C MET A 19 -14.42 58.62 10.39
N LEU A 20 -15.25 57.72 10.94
CA LEU A 20 -16.42 57.89 11.84
C LEU A 20 -17.85 58.08 11.27
N GLY A 21 -18.75 57.20 11.74
CA GLY A 21 -20.22 57.25 11.63
C GLY A 21 -20.84 55.90 12.04
N VAL A 22 -21.75 55.86 13.02
CA VAL A 22 -22.18 54.63 13.75
C VAL A 22 -23.72 54.46 13.74
N THR A 23 -24.21 53.27 14.11
CA THR A 23 -25.62 52.79 14.27
C THR A 23 -26.27 52.34 12.96
N GLY A 24 -27.01 51.23 12.82
CA GLY A 24 -27.62 50.17 13.66
C GLY A 24 -28.65 49.45 12.75
N LEU A 25 -29.35 48.34 13.02
CA LEU A 25 -29.45 47.37 14.13
C LEU A 25 -30.29 46.16 13.57
N VAL A 26 -30.24 44.98 14.23
CA VAL A 26 -31.13 43.78 14.03
C VAL A 26 -30.85 42.86 12.83
N GLY A 27 -30.72 41.56 13.12
CA GLY A 27 -30.67 40.49 12.10
C GLY A 27 -30.14 39.13 12.59
N CYS A 28 -30.77 38.52 13.60
CA CYS A 28 -30.45 37.13 13.97
C CYS A 28 -31.18 36.14 13.06
N GLN A 29 -30.47 35.13 12.53
CA GLN A 29 -30.93 33.75 12.26
C GLN A 29 -29.68 32.94 11.85
N THR A 30 -29.16 32.09 12.73
CA THR A 30 -29.42 30.63 12.83
C THR A 30 -28.82 29.81 11.70
N ILE A 31 -27.97 28.88 12.13
CA ILE A 31 -27.50 27.64 11.47
C ILE A 31 -28.53 27.10 10.47
N GLU A 32 -28.10 26.89 9.23
CA GLU A 32 -28.68 25.85 8.36
C GLU A 32 -27.59 24.81 8.03
N ASN A 33 -27.93 23.55 8.33
CA ASN A 33 -27.15 22.39 7.93
C ASN A 33 -26.97 22.37 6.42
N SER A 34 -25.72 22.35 5.95
CA SER A 34 -25.42 21.78 4.63
C SER A 34 -25.49 20.25 4.76
N THR A 35 -26.70 19.71 4.75
CA THR A 35 -26.93 18.27 4.68
C THR A 35 -26.37 17.77 3.35
N ILE A 36 -25.25 17.06 3.38
CA ILE A 36 -24.74 16.33 2.22
C ILE A 36 -25.67 15.13 2.03
N GLU A 37 -26.57 15.18 1.05
CA GLU A 37 -27.32 14.01 0.65
C GLU A 37 -26.36 13.00 -0.03
N PRO A 38 -26.23 11.77 0.47
CA PRO A 38 -25.39 10.76 -0.16
C PRO A 38 -26.03 10.24 -1.46
N ILE A 39 -25.20 9.80 -2.40
CA ILE A 39 -25.65 9.20 -3.67
C ILE A 39 -26.40 7.89 -3.38
N ILE A 40 -27.73 7.98 -3.32
CA ILE A 40 -28.72 6.88 -3.27
C ILE A 40 -28.34 5.74 -2.32
N ALA A 41 -28.10 6.08 -1.06
CA ALA A 41 -28.23 5.09 0.01
C ALA A 41 -29.71 4.68 0.14
N LYS A 42 -30.06 3.44 -0.23
CA LYS A 42 -31.28 2.83 0.31
C LYS A 42 -31.02 2.51 1.77
N ALA A 43 -31.42 3.41 2.66
CA ALA A 43 -31.53 3.14 4.08
C ALA A 43 -32.46 1.93 4.29
N SER A 44 -31.87 0.74 4.43
CA SER A 44 -32.57 -0.41 5.00
C SER A 44 -32.96 -0.05 6.43
N LYS A 45 -34.20 -0.38 6.79
CA LYS A 45 -34.67 -0.27 8.18
C LYS A 45 -33.70 -1.02 9.10
N PRO A 46 -33.57 -0.62 10.39
CA PRO A 46 -32.85 -1.43 11.37
C PRO A 46 -33.36 -2.87 11.29
N VAL A 47 -32.44 -3.79 11.00
CA VAL A 47 -32.79 -5.19 10.80
C VAL A 47 -32.92 -5.81 12.18
N ASP A 48 -34.16 -6.02 12.60
CA ASP A 48 -34.50 -6.83 13.77
C ASP A 48 -34.20 -8.30 13.43
N THR A 49 -32.98 -8.73 13.73
CA THR A 49 -32.52 -10.12 13.61
C THR A 49 -31.76 -10.54 14.84
N ASP A 50 -32.05 -11.75 15.31
CA ASP A 50 -31.38 -12.53 16.37
C ASP A 50 -29.89 -12.89 16.07
N GLU A 51 -29.19 -12.07 15.30
CA GLU A 51 -27.73 -12.13 15.24
C GLU A 51 -27.18 -11.59 16.56
N ARG A 52 -26.57 -12.48 17.35
CA ARG A 52 -25.82 -12.08 18.56
C ARG A 52 -24.62 -11.23 18.15
N ILE A 53 -24.83 -9.92 18.08
CA ILE A 53 -23.78 -8.91 18.17
C ILE A 53 -22.97 -9.26 19.42
N ILE A 54 -21.70 -9.62 19.23
CA ILE A 54 -20.79 -9.83 20.35
C ILE A 54 -20.37 -8.44 20.81
N THR A 55 -21.18 -7.85 21.68
CA THR A 55 -20.83 -6.62 22.40
C THR A 55 -19.62 -6.91 23.28
N PHE A 56 -18.48 -6.31 22.95
CA PHE A 56 -17.35 -6.27 23.87
C PHE A 56 -17.56 -5.09 24.84
N PRO A 57 -17.31 -5.26 26.14
CA PRO A 57 -17.51 -4.19 27.10
C PRO A 57 -16.51 -3.05 26.84
N GLN A 58 -17.03 -1.83 26.64
CA GLN A 58 -16.26 -0.62 26.88
C GLN A 58 -15.99 -0.52 28.39
N SER A 59 -14.73 -0.62 28.81
CA SER A 59 -14.31 -0.17 30.14
C SER A 59 -12.81 0.13 30.20
N GLU A 60 -12.53 1.44 30.28
CA GLU A 60 -11.54 2.07 31.16
C GLU A 60 -10.04 1.76 30.99
N ASP A 61 -9.23 2.69 31.50
CA ASP A 61 -7.83 2.85 31.15
C ASP A 61 -6.87 1.78 31.72
N ASN A 62 -5.78 1.61 30.98
CA ASN A 62 -4.43 1.19 31.41
C ASN A 62 -4.04 -0.30 31.54
N GLU A 63 -2.87 -0.56 30.94
CA GLU A 63 -1.85 -1.57 31.25
C GLU A 63 -2.13 -3.08 31.16
N TYR A 64 -3.36 -3.57 30.94
CA TYR A 64 -3.62 -5.02 30.84
C TYR A 64 -4.04 -5.58 29.46
N ILE A 65 -3.83 -4.84 28.37
CA ILE A 65 -3.85 -5.42 26.99
C ILE A 65 -2.43 -5.90 26.59
N GLY A 66 -1.76 -6.56 27.54
CA GLY A 66 -0.61 -7.41 27.24
C GLY A 66 -1.07 -8.82 26.88
N SER A 67 -0.52 -9.39 25.80
CA SER A 67 -0.53 -10.83 25.49
C SER A 67 -1.78 -11.48 24.85
N TRP A 68 -2.78 -10.74 24.35
CA TRP A 68 -3.72 -11.31 23.36
C TRP A 68 -3.07 -11.44 21.97
N LYS A 69 -2.01 -12.25 21.89
CA LYS A 69 -1.45 -12.75 20.63
C LYS A 69 -2.46 -13.69 19.98
N LEU A 70 -3.43 -13.12 19.26
CA LEU A 70 -4.05 -13.83 18.14
C LEU A 70 -2.91 -14.32 17.23
N PRO A 71 -2.96 -15.55 16.70
CA PRO A 71 -1.91 -16.04 15.81
C PRO A 71 -1.86 -15.10 14.61
N GLU A 72 -0.74 -14.39 14.50
CA GLU A 72 -0.45 -13.46 13.42
C GLU A 72 -0.73 -14.16 12.09
N LEU A 73 -1.70 -13.63 11.33
CA LEU A 73 -1.96 -14.11 9.98
C LEU A 73 -0.79 -13.62 9.14
N PRO A 74 0.11 -14.50 8.64
CA PRO A 74 1.26 -14.05 7.87
C PRO A 74 0.77 -13.30 6.63
N VAL A 75 1.48 -12.26 6.21
CA VAL A 75 1.06 -11.42 5.08
C VAL A 75 0.93 -12.27 3.80
N GLU A 76 1.70 -13.34 3.67
CA GLU A 76 1.59 -14.37 2.63
C GLU A 76 0.24 -15.10 2.64
N SER A 77 -0.33 -15.35 3.83
CA SER A 77 -1.64 -16.01 3.96
C SER A 77 -2.77 -15.06 3.58
N LEU A 78 -2.68 -13.79 3.97
CA LEU A 78 -3.61 -12.75 3.54
C LEU A 78 -3.54 -12.52 2.03
N ASN A 79 -2.36 -12.64 1.43
CA ASN A 79 -2.18 -12.50 -0.02
C ASN A 79 -2.73 -13.64 -0.86
N ARG A 80 -3.22 -14.74 -0.27
CA ARG A 80 -3.94 -15.80 -1.00
C ARG A 80 -5.36 -15.40 -1.44
N PHE A 81 -5.83 -14.22 -1.05
CA PHE A 81 -7.17 -13.72 -1.37
C PHE A 81 -7.10 -12.37 -2.10
N ASP A 82 -8.10 -12.12 -2.95
CA ASP A 82 -8.47 -10.80 -3.41
C ASP A 82 -9.51 -10.23 -2.44
N TRP A 83 -9.16 -9.13 -1.76
CA TRP A 83 -9.99 -8.50 -0.73
C TRP A 83 -10.77 -7.32 -1.30
N LYS A 84 -12.10 -7.37 -1.27
CA LYS A 84 -13.05 -6.36 -1.76
C LYS A 84 -13.78 -5.73 -0.58
N LEU A 85 -13.77 -4.41 -0.43
CA LEU A 85 -14.56 -3.74 0.61
C LEU A 85 -16.05 -4.02 0.38
N VAL A 86 -16.76 -4.41 1.43
CA VAL A 86 -18.22 -4.67 1.39
C VAL A 86 -19.00 -3.89 2.46
N ARG A 87 -18.38 -3.56 3.60
CA ARG A 87 -19.02 -2.79 4.68
C ARG A 87 -18.01 -1.89 5.39
N TRP A 88 -18.46 -0.75 5.88
CA TRP A 88 -17.78 0.05 6.91
C TRP A 88 -18.75 0.26 8.08
N ILE A 89 -18.26 0.02 9.31
CA ILE A 89 -18.89 0.38 10.58
C ILE A 89 -18.15 1.57 11.21
N ASP A 90 -18.87 2.66 11.49
CA ASP A 90 -18.31 3.86 12.13
C ASP A 90 -18.31 3.80 13.66
N ASN A 91 -17.96 4.90 14.31
CA ASN A 91 -17.86 5.01 15.77
C ASN A 91 -19.21 5.11 16.49
N GLU A 92 -20.32 5.12 15.76
CA GLU A 92 -21.70 5.03 16.30
C GLU A 92 -22.33 3.65 16.00
N ASP A 93 -21.49 2.66 15.63
CA ASP A 93 -21.86 1.32 15.16
C ASP A 93 -22.77 1.33 13.90
N VAL A 94 -22.78 2.43 13.12
CA VAL A 94 -23.61 2.55 11.91
C VAL A 94 -22.96 1.78 10.76
N VAL A 95 -23.68 0.76 10.28
CA VAL A 95 -23.23 -0.10 9.18
C VAL A 95 -23.58 0.53 7.82
N THR A 96 -22.56 1.03 7.12
CA THR A 96 -22.65 1.43 5.72
C THR A 96 -22.24 0.26 4.82
N HIS A 97 -23.17 -0.23 4.00
CA HIS A 97 -22.89 -1.24 2.97
C HIS A 97 -22.34 -0.58 1.70
N VAL A 98 -21.28 -1.15 1.14
CA VAL A 98 -20.63 -0.67 -0.09
C VAL A 98 -21.09 -1.55 -1.25
N ASP A 99 -22.26 -1.24 -1.81
CA ASP A 99 -22.81 -1.96 -2.98
C ASP A 99 -22.01 -1.61 -4.24
N SER A 100 -21.16 -2.53 -4.70
CA SER A 100 -20.45 -2.41 -5.99
C SER A 100 -21.31 -2.75 -7.21
N ASP A 101 -22.49 -3.33 -6.99
CA ASP A 101 -23.19 -4.15 -8.00
C ASP A 101 -24.48 -3.48 -8.54
N VAL A 102 -24.76 -2.21 -8.20
CA VAL A 102 -25.99 -1.51 -8.62
C VAL A 102 -25.71 -0.09 -9.11
N TYR A 103 -25.91 0.14 -10.41
CA TYR A 103 -25.91 1.48 -11.03
C TYR A 103 -27.32 1.98 -11.34
N ALA A 104 -27.53 3.28 -11.17
CA ALA A 104 -28.40 4.03 -12.07
C ALA A 104 -27.58 4.41 -13.32
N GLY A 105 -27.74 3.68 -14.43
CA GLY A 105 -27.11 4.06 -15.72
C GLY A 105 -26.31 2.97 -16.46
N GLY A 106 -26.13 1.77 -15.89
CA GLY A 106 -25.62 0.59 -16.62
C GLY A 106 -24.10 0.43 -16.75
N ASN A 107 -23.30 1.27 -16.10
CA ASN A 107 -21.89 0.97 -15.84
C ASN A 107 -21.76 0.10 -14.55
N THR A 108 -20.54 -0.21 -14.11
CA THR A 108 -20.26 -0.95 -12.86
C THR A 108 -19.17 -0.24 -12.07
N VAL A 109 -19.36 -0.02 -10.76
CA VAL A 109 -18.41 0.79 -9.97
C VAL A 109 -17.22 -0.11 -9.64
N PRO A 110 -15.97 0.27 -9.93
CA PRO A 110 -14.83 -0.52 -9.52
C PRO A 110 -14.82 -0.61 -7.99
N PRO A 111 -14.83 -1.81 -7.38
CA PRO A 111 -14.83 -1.92 -5.93
C PRO A 111 -13.50 -1.45 -5.33
N LEU A 112 -13.53 -0.96 -4.07
CA LEU A 112 -12.30 -0.71 -3.33
C LEU A 112 -11.65 -2.04 -2.95
N MET A 113 -10.49 -2.33 -3.52
CA MET A 113 -9.72 -3.54 -3.24
C MET A 113 -8.61 -3.27 -2.22
N LEU A 114 -8.23 -4.26 -1.42
CA LEU A 114 -7.12 -4.19 -0.45
C LEU A 114 -5.98 -5.16 -0.79
N ASP A 115 -4.80 -4.59 -1.01
CA ASP A 115 -3.52 -5.28 -1.08
C ASP A 115 -2.77 -5.11 0.25
N VAL A 116 -2.77 -6.15 1.08
CA VAL A 116 -1.92 -6.19 2.29
C VAL A 116 -0.48 -6.47 1.87
N ARG A 117 0.48 -5.61 2.22
CA ARG A 117 1.92 -5.84 2.02
C ARG A 117 2.66 -5.78 3.36
N PRO A 118 3.94 -6.22 3.43
CA PRO A 118 4.80 -5.88 4.54
C PRO A 118 4.82 -4.38 4.76
N SER A 119 4.65 -3.90 5.99
CA SER A 119 4.77 -2.47 6.36
C SER A 119 3.98 -1.45 5.52
N ASN A 120 2.98 -1.88 4.74
CA ASN A 120 2.19 -1.02 3.87
C ASN A 120 0.84 -1.69 3.51
N LEU A 121 -0.28 -1.00 3.76
CA LEU A 121 -1.57 -1.36 3.17
C LEU A 121 -1.78 -0.52 1.90
N VAL A 122 -2.16 -1.16 0.79
CA VAL A 122 -2.47 -0.47 -0.46
C VAL A 122 -3.93 -0.73 -0.84
N PHE A 123 -4.76 0.30 -0.75
CA PHE A 123 -6.13 0.28 -1.24
C PHE A 123 -6.15 0.70 -2.71
N LYS A 124 -6.96 0.05 -3.55
CA LYS A 124 -7.06 0.28 -4.99
C LYS A 124 -8.50 0.58 -5.37
N TYR A 125 -8.73 1.71 -6.02
CA TYR A 125 -10.02 2.10 -6.60
C TYR A 125 -9.76 2.55 -8.04
N ASP A 126 -10.47 1.96 -9.00
CA ASP A 126 -10.19 2.13 -10.42
C ASP A 126 -8.67 1.91 -10.70
N CYS A 127 -8.00 2.90 -11.28
CA CYS A 127 -6.55 2.93 -11.47
C CYS A 127 -5.75 3.70 -10.38
N GLN A 128 -6.43 4.26 -9.37
CA GLN A 128 -5.78 4.94 -8.24
C GLN A 128 -5.31 3.96 -7.15
N ARG A 129 -4.23 4.34 -6.46
CA ARG A 129 -3.66 3.62 -5.31
C ARG A 129 -3.59 4.54 -4.11
N TYR A 130 -4.06 4.08 -2.96
CA TYR A 130 -3.97 4.79 -1.67
C TYR A 130 -3.13 3.94 -0.72
N SER A 131 -2.01 4.47 -0.23
CA SER A 131 -1.03 3.71 0.55
C SER A 131 -0.93 4.21 1.99
N LEU A 132 -1.05 3.29 2.95
CA LEU A 132 -0.83 3.53 4.38
C LEU A 132 0.42 2.77 4.84
N HIS A 133 1.49 3.51 5.11
CA HIS A 133 2.71 2.94 5.68
C HIS A 133 2.55 2.66 7.18
N HIS A 134 3.03 1.50 7.62
CA HIS A 134 3.00 1.08 9.01
C HIS A 134 4.29 0.37 9.43
N ASP A 135 4.61 0.46 10.72
CA ASP A 135 5.78 -0.18 11.30
C ASP A 135 5.40 -1.58 11.84
N GLY A 136 6.24 -2.58 11.52
CA GLY A 136 6.18 -3.95 12.02
C GLY A 136 5.01 -4.82 11.50
N TYR A 137 5.17 -6.13 11.71
CA TYR A 137 4.16 -7.17 11.46
C TYR A 137 3.24 -7.44 12.68
N HIS A 138 3.60 -6.93 13.86
CA HIS A 138 3.06 -7.40 15.14
C HIS A 138 2.10 -6.40 15.83
N ASP A 139 2.40 -5.09 15.78
CA ASP A 139 1.65 -4.04 16.49
C ASP A 139 1.00 -3.00 15.54
N TYR A 140 1.21 -3.12 14.22
CA TYR A 140 0.57 -2.36 13.13
C TYR A 140 0.35 -0.86 13.45
N THR A 141 1.42 -0.17 13.85
CA THR A 141 1.40 1.27 14.12
C THR A 141 1.57 2.06 12.81
N TYR A 142 0.65 2.96 12.48
CA TYR A 142 0.75 3.78 11.27
C TYR A 142 1.34 5.17 11.54
N SER A 143 2.02 5.72 10.52
CA SER A 143 2.74 7.00 10.63
C SER A 143 1.84 8.23 10.55
N SER A 144 2.34 9.36 11.06
CA SER A 144 1.67 10.67 11.04
C SER A 144 1.44 11.26 9.64
N TYR A 145 1.84 10.60 8.56
CA TYR A 145 1.54 11.05 7.20
C TYR A 145 0.16 10.62 6.71
N GLY A 146 -0.50 9.69 7.42
CA GLY A 146 -1.80 9.14 7.03
C GLY A 146 -1.73 8.38 5.72
N VAL A 147 -2.84 8.39 4.97
CA VAL A 147 -2.95 7.74 3.66
C VAL A 147 -2.38 8.65 2.57
N THR A 148 -1.61 8.06 1.66
CA THR A 148 -0.97 8.77 0.52
C THR A 148 -1.56 8.30 -0.80
N THR A 149 -2.10 9.22 -1.60
CA THR A 149 -2.73 8.91 -2.89
C THR A 149 -1.72 9.00 -4.03
N THR A 150 -1.67 7.95 -4.86
CA THR A 150 -0.87 7.88 -6.10
C THR A 150 -1.79 7.59 -7.27
N THR A 151 -1.78 8.48 -8.27
CA THR A 151 -2.54 8.33 -9.52
C THR A 151 -1.56 8.21 -10.68
N PRO A 152 -1.49 7.06 -11.39
CA PRO A 152 -0.67 6.92 -12.59
C PRO A 152 -1.04 7.97 -13.65
N ALA A 153 -0.08 8.47 -14.43
CA ALA A 153 -0.34 9.50 -15.44
C ALA A 153 -1.29 9.04 -16.57
N SER A 154 -1.42 7.73 -16.79
CA SER A 154 -2.36 7.09 -17.71
C SER A 154 -3.73 6.79 -17.10
N CYS A 155 -3.97 7.12 -15.83
CA CYS A 155 -5.20 6.80 -15.12
C CYS A 155 -6.35 7.72 -15.54
N LEU A 156 -7.37 7.15 -16.18
CA LEU A 156 -8.64 7.81 -16.46
C LEU A 156 -9.66 7.32 -15.44
N ILE A 157 -9.85 8.11 -14.37
CA ILE A 157 -10.80 7.82 -13.29
C ILE A 157 -12.21 7.97 -13.84
N ASN A 158 -13.01 6.90 -13.80
CA ASN A 158 -14.36 6.91 -14.36
C ASN A 158 -15.39 7.66 -13.49
N ASP A 159 -15.17 7.67 -12.17
CA ASP A 159 -15.98 8.42 -11.21
C ASP A 159 -15.07 9.17 -10.23
N THR A 160 -14.95 10.48 -10.43
CA THR A 160 -14.13 11.37 -9.59
C THR A 160 -14.77 11.66 -8.23
N GLN A 161 -16.09 11.53 -8.09
CA GLN A 161 -16.75 11.76 -6.80
C GLN A 161 -16.49 10.56 -5.88
N ALA A 162 -16.76 9.35 -6.35
CA ALA A 162 -16.49 8.13 -5.60
C ALA A 162 -14.99 7.99 -5.24
N ALA A 163 -14.08 8.46 -6.11
CA ALA A 163 -12.65 8.55 -5.81
C ALA A 163 -12.32 9.56 -4.68
N SER A 164 -13.06 10.68 -4.60
CA SER A 164 -12.96 11.63 -3.49
C SER A 164 -13.50 11.00 -2.21
N ASP A 165 -14.68 10.39 -2.27
CA ASP A 165 -15.35 9.74 -1.14
C ASP A 165 -14.44 8.66 -0.54
N VAL A 166 -13.84 7.79 -1.37
CA VAL A 166 -12.81 6.81 -0.94
C VAL A 166 -11.63 7.48 -0.22
N SER A 167 -11.16 8.63 -0.70
CA SER A 167 -10.05 9.37 -0.09
C SER A 167 -10.44 9.91 1.30
N ASP A 168 -11.63 10.48 1.42
CA ASP A 168 -12.15 11.02 2.68
C ASP A 168 -12.43 9.89 3.67
N TYR A 169 -13.02 8.80 3.20
CA TYR A 169 -13.28 7.57 3.95
C TYR A 169 -11.99 6.95 4.52
N LEU A 170 -10.94 6.82 3.71
CA LEU A 170 -9.64 6.33 4.18
C LEU A 170 -8.94 7.33 5.13
N THR A 171 -9.13 8.63 4.92
CA THR A 171 -8.61 9.67 5.83
C THR A 171 -9.34 9.67 7.18
N GLN A 172 -10.62 9.32 7.21
CA GLN A 172 -11.39 9.16 8.45
C GLN A 172 -11.01 7.93 9.26
N LEU A 173 -10.52 6.87 8.62
CA LEU A 173 -10.01 5.65 9.27
C LEU A 173 -8.54 5.83 9.72
N PHE A 174 -7.75 6.55 8.92
CA PHE A 174 -6.32 6.79 9.13
C PHE A 174 -5.99 8.29 9.06
N PRO A 175 -6.39 9.08 10.07
CA PRO A 175 -6.25 10.54 10.06
C PRO A 175 -4.80 10.98 9.90
N LYS A 176 -4.60 11.93 8.98
CA LYS A 176 -3.30 12.60 8.79
C LYS A 176 -2.90 13.30 10.09
N TYR A 177 -1.61 13.23 10.42
CA TYR A 177 -1.01 13.62 11.70
C TYR A 177 -1.48 12.80 12.93
N GLY A 178 -2.43 11.87 12.76
CA GLY A 178 -2.73 10.86 13.77
C GLY A 178 -1.56 9.88 13.93
N ARG A 179 -1.37 9.41 15.16
CA ARG A 179 -0.62 8.18 15.44
C ARG A 179 -1.64 7.19 15.99
N GLY A 180 -1.70 6.01 15.41
CA GLY A 180 -2.64 4.99 15.84
C GLY A 180 -2.12 3.59 15.57
N ARG A 181 -2.85 2.63 16.14
CA ARG A 181 -2.69 1.20 15.85
C ARG A 181 -3.89 0.76 15.02
N PHE A 182 -3.68 -0.20 14.15
CA PHE A 182 -4.76 -0.98 13.57
C PHE A 182 -4.55 -2.47 13.87
N ASN A 183 -5.52 -3.31 13.53
CA ASN A 183 -5.31 -4.75 13.47
C ASN A 183 -6.07 -5.38 12.29
N LEU A 184 -5.55 -6.52 11.83
CA LEU A 184 -6.10 -7.34 10.77
C LEU A 184 -6.67 -8.62 11.39
N LYS A 185 -7.99 -8.83 11.26
CA LYS A 185 -8.67 -9.98 11.86
C LYS A 185 -9.58 -10.66 10.85
N VAL A 186 -9.36 -11.94 10.58
CA VAL A 186 -10.36 -12.74 9.84
C VAL A 186 -11.53 -13.05 10.79
N ILE A 187 -12.71 -12.53 10.48
CA ILE A 187 -13.91 -12.62 11.34
C ILE A 187 -14.88 -13.72 10.91
N SER A 188 -14.90 -14.07 9.63
CA SER A 188 -15.69 -15.19 9.09
C SER A 188 -14.80 -16.18 8.37
N THR A 189 -14.98 -17.47 8.69
CA THR A 189 -14.42 -18.60 7.95
C THR A 189 -15.57 -19.55 7.57
N PRO A 190 -15.49 -20.24 6.42
CA PRO A 190 -16.55 -21.15 6.00
C PRO A 190 -16.77 -22.26 7.04
N LYS A 191 -17.94 -22.24 7.70
CA LYS A 191 -18.34 -23.20 8.73
C LYS A 191 -18.19 -24.64 8.25
N GLN A 192 -17.37 -25.45 8.91
CA GLN A 192 -17.54 -26.91 8.89
C GLN A 192 -17.13 -27.60 10.20
N LEU A 193 -18.09 -28.38 10.72
CA LEU A 193 -18.08 -29.28 11.87
C LEU A 193 -18.05 -28.69 13.30
N PRO A 194 -18.74 -29.34 14.26
CA PRO A 194 -18.97 -28.80 15.60
C PRO A 194 -17.77 -29.00 16.53
N SER A 195 -17.74 -28.14 17.55
CA SER A 195 -16.74 -28.04 18.60
C SER A 195 -16.32 -29.37 19.25
N LYS A 196 -15.07 -29.77 19.01
CA LYS A 196 -14.09 -30.24 20.00
C LYS A 196 -12.70 -30.30 19.35
N GLN A 197 -11.65 -29.96 20.11
CA GLN A 197 -10.24 -29.84 19.67
C GLN A 197 -9.89 -28.56 18.86
N GLN A 198 -10.02 -27.39 19.50
CA GLN A 198 -9.25 -26.19 19.11
C GLN A 198 -7.78 -26.34 19.54
N SER A 199 -6.99 -27.05 18.74
CA SER A 199 -5.52 -26.98 18.73
C SER A 199 -4.96 -27.33 17.34
N LEU A 200 -5.71 -27.01 16.28
CA LEU A 200 -5.34 -27.34 14.91
C LEU A 200 -4.51 -26.22 14.28
N LYS A 201 -3.27 -26.56 13.92
CA LYS A 201 -2.31 -25.71 13.23
C LYS A 201 -2.93 -25.09 11.98
N LEU A 202 -2.88 -23.76 11.87
CA LEU A 202 -3.42 -23.00 10.74
C LEU A 202 -2.84 -23.45 9.38
N SER A 203 -1.60 -23.97 9.39
CA SER A 203 -0.86 -24.42 8.21
C SER A 203 -1.43 -25.66 7.50
N SER A 204 -2.32 -26.47 8.12
CA SER A 204 -2.89 -27.66 7.46
C SER A 204 -4.16 -27.41 6.66
N PHE A 205 -4.86 -26.28 6.88
CA PHE A 205 -6.15 -26.00 6.24
C PHE A 205 -6.02 -25.42 4.82
N LEU A 206 -4.88 -24.80 4.49
CA LEU A 206 -4.67 -24.04 3.25
C LEU A 206 -4.47 -24.88 1.97
N ASN A 207 -4.54 -26.20 2.06
CA ASN A 207 -4.29 -27.13 0.93
C ASN A 207 -5.55 -27.87 0.41
N LYS A 208 -6.75 -27.54 0.89
CA LYS A 208 -7.97 -28.30 0.54
C LYS A 208 -8.91 -27.53 -0.39
N THR A 209 -8.66 -27.64 -1.70
CA THR A 209 -9.59 -27.19 -2.74
C THR A 209 -10.83 -28.08 -2.80
N THR A 210 -11.93 -27.64 -2.18
CA THR A 210 -13.25 -28.26 -2.37
C THR A 210 -14.28 -27.27 -2.88
N SER A 211 -14.67 -27.45 -4.14
CA SER A 211 -15.76 -26.74 -4.80
C SER A 211 -17.11 -27.09 -4.16
N LYS A 212 -17.62 -26.22 -3.29
CA LYS A 212 -19.04 -26.05 -2.98
C LYS A 212 -19.23 -24.66 -2.37
N GLN A 213 -20.01 -23.82 -3.06
CA GLN A 213 -20.52 -22.49 -2.68
C GLN A 213 -19.98 -21.97 -1.34
N SER A 214 -18.73 -21.49 -1.35
CA SER A 214 -18.01 -21.14 -0.14
C SER A 214 -18.54 -19.82 0.40
N ILE A 215 -18.91 -19.80 1.68
CA ILE A 215 -19.02 -18.56 2.44
C ILE A 215 -17.65 -17.85 2.29
N PRO A 216 -17.60 -16.61 1.80
CA PRO A 216 -16.35 -15.93 1.60
C PRO A 216 -15.65 -15.67 2.93
N TYR A 217 -14.33 -15.49 2.89
CA TYR A 217 -13.59 -15.10 4.07
C TYR A 217 -13.82 -13.62 4.32
N GLU A 218 -14.04 -13.19 5.57
CA GLU A 218 -14.17 -11.77 5.88
C GLU A 218 -12.94 -11.30 6.67
N LEU A 219 -12.28 -10.25 6.19
CA LEU A 219 -11.16 -9.58 6.84
C LEU A 219 -11.64 -8.22 7.38
N ALA A 220 -11.58 -8.04 8.70
CA ALA A 220 -11.73 -6.76 9.36
C ALA A 220 -10.38 -6.04 9.42
N VAL A 221 -10.36 -4.78 8.96
CA VAL A 221 -9.33 -3.79 9.27
C VAL A 221 -9.91 -2.87 10.33
N ASN A 222 -9.42 -3.01 11.57
CA ASN A 222 -9.89 -2.22 12.71
C ASN A 222 -8.86 -1.12 13.00
N ALA A 223 -9.24 0.16 12.95
CA ALA A 223 -8.37 1.26 13.34
C ALA A 223 -9.16 2.26 14.19
N GLN A 224 -8.64 2.57 15.36
CA GLN A 224 -9.37 3.34 16.38
C GLN A 224 -10.74 2.67 16.65
N ASP A 225 -11.81 3.43 16.53
CA ASP A 225 -13.19 3.03 16.84
C ASP A 225 -13.97 2.64 15.57
N LYS A 226 -13.28 2.45 14.45
CA LYS A 226 -13.86 2.22 13.11
C LYS A 226 -13.36 0.93 12.49
N GLN A 227 -14.22 0.28 11.71
CA GLN A 227 -13.95 -1.02 11.11
C GLN A 227 -14.35 -1.07 9.63
N PHE A 228 -13.39 -1.43 8.75
CA PHE A 228 -13.67 -1.79 7.36
C PHE A 228 -13.70 -3.31 7.24
N ILE A 229 -14.74 -3.85 6.60
CA ILE A 229 -14.89 -5.29 6.30
C ILE A 229 -14.70 -5.55 4.82
N PHE A 230 -13.73 -6.43 4.54
CA PHE A 230 -13.41 -6.91 3.21
C PHE A 230 -13.85 -8.36 3.02
N GLU A 231 -14.53 -8.63 1.91
CA GLU A 231 -14.81 -9.96 1.41
C GLU A 231 -13.61 -10.52 0.63
N GLY A 232 -13.17 -11.73 0.97
CA GLY A 232 -11.98 -12.38 0.43
C GLY A 232 -12.32 -13.54 -0.50
N THR A 233 -12.05 -13.35 -1.79
CA THR A 233 -12.12 -14.42 -2.80
C THR A 233 -10.75 -15.10 -2.95
N PRO A 234 -10.63 -16.44 -2.88
CA PRO A 234 -9.35 -17.13 -3.08
C PRO A 234 -8.77 -16.90 -4.48
N LYS A 235 -7.53 -16.44 -4.55
CA LYS A 235 -6.81 -16.23 -5.81
C LYS A 235 -6.59 -17.55 -6.55
N LYS A 236 -6.76 -17.50 -7.87
CA LYS A 236 -6.31 -18.58 -8.77
C LYS A 236 -4.82 -18.37 -9.05
N LEU A 237 -3.97 -19.09 -8.31
CA LEU A 237 -2.52 -19.10 -8.52
C LEU A 237 -2.21 -19.42 -9.99
N GLN A 238 -1.41 -18.57 -10.62
CA GLN A 238 -0.98 -18.80 -12.00
C GLN A 238 0.20 -19.77 -12.03
N PRO A 239 0.30 -20.65 -13.04
CA PRO A 239 1.50 -21.47 -13.23
C PRO A 239 2.74 -20.59 -13.44
N THR A 240 3.75 -20.74 -12.59
CA THR A 240 5.01 -20.00 -12.72
C THR A 240 5.85 -20.56 -13.86
N SER A 241 6.42 -19.68 -14.68
CA SER A 241 7.38 -20.06 -15.72
C SER A 241 8.84 -19.91 -15.24
N GLY A 242 9.74 -20.75 -15.77
CA GLY A 242 11.16 -20.70 -15.45
C GLY A 242 11.58 -21.58 -14.26
N LEU A 243 12.71 -21.24 -13.66
CA LEU A 243 13.26 -21.94 -12.50
C LEU A 243 12.57 -21.53 -11.19
N PRO A 244 12.53 -22.41 -10.17
CA PRO A 244 11.99 -22.06 -8.85
C PRO A 244 12.71 -20.86 -8.23
N ILE A 245 11.94 -19.93 -7.65
CA ILE A 245 12.44 -18.75 -6.95
C ILE A 245 12.15 -18.95 -5.46
N THR A 246 13.16 -18.72 -4.62
CA THR A 246 13.04 -18.81 -3.15
C THR A 246 13.79 -17.66 -2.51
N TYR A 247 13.44 -17.33 -1.26
CA TYR A 247 14.14 -16.33 -0.46
C TYR A 247 15.66 -16.60 -0.38
N GLU A 248 16.07 -17.85 -0.14
CA GLU A 248 17.49 -18.24 -0.10
C GLU A 248 18.18 -18.12 -1.48
N PHE A 249 17.47 -18.43 -2.57
CA PHE A 249 18.02 -18.24 -3.91
C PHE A 249 18.27 -16.75 -4.22
N LEU A 250 17.29 -15.88 -3.92
CA LEU A 250 17.42 -14.44 -4.14
C LEU A 250 18.57 -13.84 -3.33
N LYS A 251 18.73 -14.27 -2.07
CA LYS A 251 19.79 -13.88 -1.13
C LYS A 251 21.19 -14.36 -1.52
N THR A 252 21.30 -15.43 -2.31
CA THR A 252 22.60 -15.98 -2.76
C THR A 252 23.36 -15.04 -3.71
N TYR A 253 22.67 -14.09 -4.35
CA TYR A 253 23.24 -13.20 -5.37
C TYR A 253 22.97 -11.72 -5.06
N GLN A 254 23.92 -10.87 -5.45
CA GLN A 254 23.64 -9.48 -5.75
C GLN A 254 23.07 -9.41 -7.16
N TRP A 255 22.05 -8.58 -7.37
CA TRP A 255 21.37 -8.43 -8.64
C TRP A 255 21.74 -7.08 -9.25
N ARG A 256 22.14 -7.05 -10.52
CA ARG A 256 22.43 -5.80 -11.25
C ARG A 256 21.38 -5.60 -12.33
N LEU A 257 20.77 -4.42 -12.38
CA LEU A 257 19.86 -4.04 -13.45
C LEU A 257 20.64 -3.98 -14.77
N VAL A 258 20.16 -4.70 -15.79
CA VAL A 258 20.74 -4.73 -17.14
C VAL A 258 19.79 -4.25 -18.23
N SER A 259 18.49 -4.21 -17.95
CA SER A 259 17.48 -3.54 -18.79
C SER A 259 16.32 -3.08 -17.92
N ALA A 260 15.73 -1.94 -18.27
CA ALA A 260 14.49 -1.44 -17.69
C ALA A 260 13.69 -0.71 -18.77
N VAL A 261 12.48 -1.19 -19.05
CA VAL A 261 11.59 -0.60 -20.05
C VAL A 261 10.21 -0.32 -19.48
N ASP A 262 9.59 0.75 -19.95
CA ASP A 262 8.21 1.10 -19.65
C ASP A 262 7.21 0.18 -20.38
N SER A 263 5.91 0.44 -20.20
CA SER A 263 4.82 -0.28 -20.87
C SER A 263 4.81 -0.14 -22.40
N ASP A 264 5.48 0.88 -22.95
CA ASP A 264 5.66 1.11 -24.39
C ASP A 264 6.96 0.47 -24.93
N ASN A 265 7.68 -0.32 -24.11
CA ASN A 265 9.04 -0.84 -24.36
C ASN A 265 10.13 0.23 -24.55
N LYS A 266 9.95 1.47 -24.07
CA LYS A 266 10.97 2.51 -24.08
C LYS A 266 11.84 2.41 -22.82
N ALA A 267 13.13 2.71 -22.93
CA ALA A 267 14.05 2.60 -21.80
C ALA A 267 13.74 3.60 -20.68
N ILE A 268 13.62 3.13 -19.43
CA ILE A 268 13.42 3.99 -18.25
C ILE A 268 14.74 4.69 -17.93
N THR A 269 14.87 5.95 -18.34
CA THR A 269 16.16 6.66 -18.43
C THR A 269 16.77 7.04 -17.08
N GLU A 270 15.94 7.08 -16.04
CA GLU A 270 16.31 7.40 -14.66
C GLU A 270 17.24 6.34 -14.10
N ILE A 271 16.89 5.07 -14.29
CA ILE A 271 17.56 3.89 -13.72
C ILE A 271 18.49 3.15 -14.71
N SER A 272 18.38 3.43 -16.01
CA SER A 272 19.21 2.81 -17.06
C SER A 272 20.58 3.50 -17.26
N ARG A 273 21.12 4.18 -16.24
CA ARG A 273 22.31 5.05 -16.36
C ARG A 273 23.62 4.28 -16.13
N PRO A 274 24.56 4.23 -17.11
CA PRO A 274 25.80 3.47 -16.95
C PRO A 274 26.73 3.93 -15.81
N GLY A 275 26.68 5.22 -15.46
CA GLY A 275 27.58 5.83 -14.47
C GLY A 275 27.24 5.52 -13.00
N PHE A 276 26.02 5.05 -12.71
CA PHE A 276 25.58 4.66 -11.36
C PHE A 276 24.54 3.54 -11.47
N PRO A 277 24.96 2.32 -11.86
CA PRO A 277 24.05 1.24 -12.19
C PRO A 277 23.25 0.79 -10.97
N VAL A 278 21.95 0.57 -11.14
CA VAL A 278 21.09 0.07 -10.06
C VAL A 278 21.48 -1.37 -9.72
N THR A 279 21.63 -1.63 -8.42
CA THR A 279 21.77 -3.00 -7.88
C THR A 279 20.71 -3.26 -6.82
N ALA A 280 20.27 -4.51 -6.73
CA ALA A 280 19.38 -5.02 -5.69
C ALA A 280 20.09 -6.10 -4.86
N TYR A 281 19.77 -6.14 -3.57
CA TYR A 281 20.23 -7.14 -2.61
C TYR A 281 19.06 -7.62 -1.77
N PHE A 282 18.94 -8.94 -1.64
CA PHE A 282 17.93 -9.60 -0.81
C PHE A 282 18.63 -10.21 0.41
N GLY A 283 18.03 -10.07 1.59
CA GLY A 283 18.62 -10.60 2.83
C GLY A 283 17.66 -10.54 4.01
N TYR A 284 18.24 -10.55 5.19
CA TYR A 284 17.57 -10.38 6.48
C TYR A 284 18.24 -9.21 7.20
N PRO A 285 17.50 -8.31 7.86
CA PRO A 285 18.09 -7.47 8.89
C PRO A 285 18.61 -8.36 10.04
N ILE A 286 19.56 -7.84 10.81
CA ILE A 286 20.23 -8.60 11.87
C ILE A 286 19.30 -8.82 13.10
N TYR A 287 18.11 -8.20 13.11
CA TYR A 287 17.30 -7.99 14.31
C TYR A 287 15.84 -8.48 14.22
N ASN A 288 15.39 -9.01 13.07
CA ASN A 288 14.07 -9.59 12.87
C ASN A 288 14.13 -10.75 11.87
N GLU A 289 13.11 -11.62 11.86
CA GLU A 289 12.99 -12.73 10.89
C GLU A 289 12.46 -12.26 9.51
N GLU A 290 12.34 -10.96 9.31
CA GLU A 290 11.75 -10.36 8.12
C GLU A 290 12.73 -10.43 6.93
N HIS A 291 12.22 -10.84 5.77
CA HIS A 291 12.97 -10.77 4.52
C HIS A 291 12.99 -9.31 4.04
N HIS A 292 14.17 -8.75 3.75
CA HIS A 292 14.32 -7.39 3.23
C HIS A 292 14.99 -7.35 1.86
N VAL A 293 14.54 -6.43 1.02
CA VAL A 293 15.18 -6.08 -0.24
C VAL A 293 15.63 -4.62 -0.19
N GLY A 294 16.86 -4.39 -0.64
CA GLY A 294 17.44 -3.06 -0.80
C GLY A 294 17.95 -2.85 -2.22
N PHE A 295 17.54 -1.75 -2.82
CA PHE A 295 17.95 -1.25 -4.12
C PHE A 295 18.80 -0.01 -3.92
N SER A 296 19.85 0.17 -4.72
CA SER A 296 20.66 1.40 -4.67
C SER A 296 21.23 1.77 -6.03
N SER A 297 21.32 3.07 -6.26
CA SER A 297 21.88 3.72 -7.46
C SER A 297 22.98 4.71 -7.05
N ASP A 298 24.02 4.19 -6.36
CA ASP A 298 25.26 4.90 -5.98
C ASP A 298 25.12 5.99 -4.89
N CYS A 299 23.92 6.22 -4.34
CA CYS A 299 23.71 7.14 -3.21
C CYS A 299 22.84 6.52 -2.09
N ASN A 300 21.53 6.72 -2.12
CA ASN A 300 20.65 6.21 -1.07
C ASN A 300 20.23 4.76 -1.35
N GLY A 301 19.72 4.10 -0.31
CA GLY A 301 19.03 2.83 -0.41
C GLY A 301 17.52 3.05 -0.44
N VAL A 302 16.86 2.51 -1.45
CA VAL A 302 15.40 2.36 -1.51
C VAL A 302 15.07 0.91 -1.21
N GLY A 303 14.09 0.61 -0.37
CA GLY A 303 13.76 -0.77 -0.03
C GLY A 303 12.89 -0.90 1.20
N GLY A 304 12.70 -2.14 1.63
CA GLY A 304 11.82 -2.49 2.74
C GLY A 304 11.70 -4.00 2.92
N PRO A 305 10.86 -4.45 3.87
CA PRO A 305 10.50 -5.85 3.99
C PRO A 305 9.76 -6.31 2.73
N TYR A 306 9.90 -7.57 2.34
CA TYR A 306 9.20 -8.14 1.18
C TYR A 306 8.68 -9.54 1.46
N ILE A 307 7.68 -9.94 0.67
CA ILE A 307 7.27 -11.34 0.56
C ILE A 307 7.27 -11.79 -0.90
N LEU A 308 7.40 -13.10 -1.08
CA LEU A 308 7.24 -13.80 -2.35
C LEU A 308 6.01 -14.71 -2.25
N THR A 309 5.00 -14.49 -3.10
CA THR A 309 3.82 -15.37 -3.17
C THR A 309 4.17 -16.71 -3.82
N ALA A 310 3.27 -17.70 -3.66
CA ALA A 310 3.43 -19.03 -4.26
C ALA A 310 3.47 -19.03 -5.80
N ASP A 311 2.96 -17.99 -6.44
CA ASP A 311 3.03 -17.72 -7.88
C ASP A 311 4.12 -16.72 -8.26
N ASN A 312 5.17 -16.57 -7.44
CA ASN A 312 6.34 -15.71 -7.66
C ASN A 312 6.03 -14.21 -7.82
N ILE A 313 4.95 -13.69 -7.22
CA ILE A 313 4.71 -12.24 -7.14
C ILE A 313 5.52 -11.70 -5.96
N LEU A 314 6.44 -10.78 -6.27
CA LEU A 314 7.19 -10.00 -5.31
C LEU A 314 6.35 -8.79 -4.85
N LEU A 315 6.13 -8.70 -3.54
CA LEU A 315 5.44 -7.59 -2.89
C LEU A 315 6.38 -6.95 -1.89
N ILE A 316 6.73 -5.68 -2.14
CA ILE A 316 7.68 -4.94 -1.33
C ILE A 316 6.93 -3.91 -0.50
N GLY A 317 7.30 -3.85 0.77
CA GLY A 317 6.85 -2.90 1.76
C GLY A 317 7.65 -1.61 1.78
N SER A 318 7.18 -0.69 2.60
CA SER A 318 7.91 0.55 2.88
C SER A 318 9.02 0.31 3.91
N GLY A 319 10.14 1.00 3.76
CA GLY A 319 11.28 0.91 4.66
C GLY A 319 12.03 2.23 4.74
N ALA A 320 12.85 2.37 5.78
CA ALA A 320 13.64 3.57 6.00
C ALA A 320 14.66 3.79 4.87
N GLN A 321 14.74 5.03 4.39
CA GLN A 321 15.70 5.46 3.37
C GLN A 321 16.63 6.52 3.97
N SER A 322 17.90 6.50 3.59
CA SER A 322 18.79 7.63 3.87
C SER A 322 18.37 8.84 3.02
N MET A 323 18.44 10.04 3.57
CA MET A 323 18.15 11.29 2.86
C MET A 323 19.44 12.07 2.58
N MET A 324 20.40 11.43 1.90
CA MET A 324 21.63 12.12 1.47
C MET A 324 21.39 12.82 0.13
N GLY A 325 21.72 14.11 0.04
CA GLY A 325 21.67 14.85 -1.22
C GLY A 325 22.84 14.47 -2.12
N CYS A 326 22.55 13.84 -3.26
CA CYS A 326 23.55 13.34 -4.21
C CYS A 326 23.37 13.86 -5.64
N GLY A 327 22.47 14.83 -5.80
CA GLY A 327 22.19 15.55 -7.03
C GLY A 327 21.02 14.94 -7.81
N PRO A 328 20.37 15.76 -8.66
CA PRO A 328 19.03 15.50 -9.16
C PRO A 328 18.91 14.22 -10.01
N LYS A 329 20.01 13.73 -10.60
CA LYS A 329 19.98 12.50 -11.40
C LYS A 329 20.01 11.21 -10.58
N ARG A 330 20.55 11.24 -9.35
CA ARG A 330 20.52 10.09 -8.42
C ARG A 330 19.22 10.11 -7.63
N GLU A 331 18.81 11.27 -7.16
CA GLU A 331 17.50 11.49 -6.52
C GLU A 331 16.34 11.03 -7.44
N ALA A 332 16.36 11.41 -8.73
CA ALA A 332 15.36 10.92 -9.69
C ALA A 332 15.43 9.40 -9.98
N ALA A 333 16.61 8.78 -9.81
CA ALA A 333 16.74 7.32 -9.92
C ALA A 333 16.13 6.63 -8.68
N GLU A 334 16.38 7.16 -7.49
CA GLU A 334 15.80 6.69 -6.22
C GLU A 334 14.27 6.84 -6.22
N ASP A 335 13.75 7.98 -6.66
CA ASP A 335 12.31 8.20 -6.82
C ASP A 335 11.68 7.20 -7.78
N LYS A 336 12.31 6.94 -8.93
CA LYS A 336 11.80 5.96 -9.90
C LYS A 336 11.90 4.53 -9.39
N ILE A 337 12.95 4.16 -8.64
CA ILE A 337 13.03 2.85 -7.97
C ILE A 337 11.90 2.71 -6.94
N ARG A 338 11.64 3.74 -6.13
CA ARG A 338 10.55 3.74 -5.13
C ARG A 338 9.18 3.56 -5.77
N GLU A 339 8.91 4.26 -6.86
CA GLU A 339 7.70 4.14 -7.66
C GLU A 339 7.50 2.71 -8.19
N LEU A 340 8.52 2.16 -8.84
CA LEU A 340 8.48 0.83 -9.47
C LEU A 340 8.40 -0.30 -8.43
N GLU A 341 9.22 -0.26 -7.39
CA GLU A 341 9.38 -1.38 -6.46
C GLU A 341 8.34 -1.36 -5.32
N GLN A 342 8.03 -0.19 -4.75
CA GLN A 342 7.20 -0.08 -3.53
C GLN A 342 5.72 0.21 -3.80
N LEU A 343 5.37 0.79 -4.97
CA LEU A 343 3.98 1.13 -5.32
C LEU A 343 3.34 0.11 -6.29
N SER A 344 4.13 -0.54 -7.14
CA SER A 344 3.68 -1.62 -8.03
C SER A 344 3.67 -2.99 -7.34
N LYS A 345 3.14 -4.01 -8.01
CA LYS A 345 3.41 -5.44 -7.71
C LYS A 345 4.23 -6.00 -8.86
N SER A 346 5.08 -6.99 -8.64
CA SER A 346 5.85 -7.55 -9.76
C SER A 346 5.90 -9.07 -9.81
N GLN A 347 5.55 -9.62 -10.97
CA GLN A 347 5.73 -11.03 -11.30
C GLN A 347 7.19 -11.31 -11.59
N LEU A 348 7.80 -12.22 -10.84
CA LEU A 348 9.16 -12.69 -11.10
C LEU A 348 9.16 -13.92 -12.02
N THR A 349 10.19 -14.02 -12.86
CA THR A 349 10.50 -15.19 -13.69
C THR A 349 12.02 -15.34 -13.76
N LEU A 350 12.52 -16.53 -13.42
CA LEU A 350 13.96 -16.81 -13.34
C LEU A 350 14.38 -17.73 -14.48
N GLN A 351 15.43 -17.35 -15.19
CA GLN A 351 16.01 -18.13 -16.29
C GLN A 351 17.51 -18.29 -16.07
N GLN A 352 18.03 -19.49 -16.35
CA GLN A 352 19.47 -19.73 -16.48
C GLN A 352 19.83 -19.72 -17.95
N LEU A 353 20.80 -18.91 -18.35
CA LEU A 353 21.36 -18.96 -19.70
C LEU A 353 22.53 -19.94 -19.75
N SER A 354 22.70 -20.59 -20.90
CA SER A 354 23.87 -21.41 -21.20
C SER A 354 25.15 -20.58 -21.06
N ASN A 355 26.16 -21.09 -20.34
CA ASN A 355 27.35 -20.35 -19.95
C ASN A 355 28.26 -19.98 -21.15
N ASN A 356 27.94 -18.85 -21.80
CA ASN A 356 28.84 -18.10 -22.70
C ASN A 356 29.32 -16.78 -22.02
N ASN A 357 29.33 -16.74 -20.69
CA ASN A 357 29.65 -15.55 -19.90
C ASN A 357 31.18 -15.36 -19.80
N VAL A 358 31.73 -14.60 -20.76
CA VAL A 358 33.18 -14.38 -20.96
C VAL A 358 33.89 -13.87 -19.68
N ASP A 359 33.19 -13.11 -18.83
CA ASP A 359 33.78 -12.44 -17.67
C ASP A 359 33.94 -13.32 -16.41
N SER A 360 33.27 -14.47 -16.33
CA SER A 360 33.33 -15.38 -15.18
C SER A 360 32.75 -16.77 -15.50
N PRO A 361 33.57 -17.72 -15.97
CA PRO A 361 33.11 -19.06 -16.37
C PRO A 361 32.68 -19.96 -15.19
N SER A 362 32.95 -19.56 -13.94
CA SER A 362 32.68 -20.35 -12.72
C SER A 362 31.32 -20.07 -12.06
N LEU A 363 30.52 -19.16 -12.61
CA LEU A 363 29.21 -18.77 -12.06
C LEU A 363 28.11 -19.00 -13.10
N PRO A 364 27.01 -19.69 -12.76
CA PRO A 364 25.84 -19.78 -13.63
C PRO A 364 25.27 -18.38 -13.90
N TYR A 365 24.99 -18.10 -15.17
CA TYR A 365 24.35 -16.86 -15.59
C TYR A 365 22.83 -16.97 -15.37
N TYR A 366 22.29 -16.19 -14.44
CA TYR A 366 20.85 -16.07 -14.21
C TYR A 366 20.34 -14.69 -14.61
N LEU A 367 19.21 -14.68 -15.30
CA LEU A 367 18.35 -13.51 -15.45
C LEU A 367 17.11 -13.67 -14.58
N LEU A 368 16.89 -12.70 -13.71
CA LEU A 368 15.63 -12.50 -13.03
C LEU A 368 14.88 -11.41 -13.81
N THR A 369 13.81 -11.80 -14.50
CA THR A 369 12.88 -10.88 -15.15
C THR A 369 11.78 -10.54 -14.16
N GLN A 370 11.49 -9.26 -14.03
CA GLN A 370 10.48 -8.70 -13.13
C GLN A 370 9.52 -7.88 -13.97
N LYS A 371 8.25 -8.31 -14.05
CA LYS A 371 7.19 -7.61 -14.81
C LYS A 371 6.18 -7.00 -13.85
N LEU A 372 5.96 -5.70 -13.95
CA LEU A 372 5.16 -4.92 -13.02
C LEU A 372 3.66 -4.93 -13.36
N ASP A 373 2.78 -4.73 -12.37
CA ASP A 373 1.32 -4.62 -12.56
C ASP A 373 0.91 -3.33 -13.30
N THR A 374 1.82 -2.36 -13.35
CA THR A 374 1.80 -1.13 -14.15
C THR A 374 2.31 -1.30 -15.59
N GLY A 375 2.92 -2.44 -15.93
CA GLY A 375 3.29 -2.84 -17.30
C GLY A 375 4.78 -2.80 -17.64
N GLU A 376 5.60 -2.16 -16.81
CA GLU A 376 7.06 -2.08 -16.99
C GLU A 376 7.73 -3.46 -16.86
N THR A 377 8.92 -3.60 -17.44
CA THR A 377 9.75 -4.80 -17.33
C THR A 377 11.18 -4.45 -16.97
N LEU A 378 11.65 -5.01 -15.85
CA LEU A 378 13.01 -4.91 -15.35
C LEU A 378 13.71 -6.26 -15.54
N ILE A 379 14.97 -6.24 -15.96
CA ILE A 379 15.79 -7.45 -16.14
C ILE A 379 17.06 -7.30 -15.31
N TRP A 380 17.27 -8.25 -14.40
CA TRP A 380 18.39 -8.28 -13.47
C TRP A 380 19.33 -9.45 -13.77
N LYS A 381 20.63 -9.17 -13.91
CA LYS A 381 21.68 -10.18 -14.02
C LYS A 381 22.26 -10.47 -12.64
N ASN A 382 22.46 -11.75 -12.32
CA ASN A 382 23.12 -12.13 -11.07
C ASN A 382 24.62 -11.77 -11.06
N LYS A 383 25.12 -11.50 -9.86
CA LYS A 383 26.54 -11.42 -9.50
C LYS A 383 26.69 -12.13 -8.16
N LYS A 384 27.75 -12.93 -7.98
CA LYS A 384 27.98 -13.58 -6.69
C LYS A 384 28.16 -12.51 -5.61
N THR A 385 27.41 -12.63 -4.52
CA THR A 385 27.63 -11.80 -3.33
C THR A 385 29.05 -12.08 -2.83
N VAL A 386 29.90 -11.06 -2.85
CA VAL A 386 31.21 -11.14 -2.20
C VAL A 386 30.96 -10.84 -0.72
N THR A 387 30.85 -11.88 0.09
CA THR A 387 30.96 -11.75 1.54
C THR A 387 32.30 -11.07 1.85
N ARG A 388 32.22 -9.92 2.54
CA ARG A 388 33.36 -9.25 3.16
C ARG A 388 33.56 -9.77 4.57
#